data_AF-A0AA36BAM1-F1
#
_entry.id   AF-A0AA36BAM1-F1
#
_cell.length_a   1.000
_cell.length_b   1.000
_cell.length_c   1.000
_cell.angle_alpha   90.00
_cell.angle_beta   90.00
_cell.angle_gamma   90.00
#
_symmetry.space_group_name_H-M   'P 1'
#
loop_
_entity.id
_entity.type
_entity.pdbx_description
1 polymer ?
#
loop_
_entity_poly.entity_id
_entity_poly.type
_entity_poly.pdbx_seq_one_letter_code
_entity_poly.pdbx_strand_id
1 'polypeptide(L)'
;MIKHLTCLRERNDLKPWPYNVTKCVLLIKSFHSAQPTARQALGINNQASRFTKTKDKMNSYLVVFLLLASFNTIHGTGFDHYVFAQQWSGVFCEVNDYCLRKLTTRNTWTIHGLWPSDSDGPSPQFCPREAPFDFNKIKSMESQLNEKWPSYSSPSKEFWKHEWKKHGKCAARQGEMIPESTYFKKALDLNNQFDIFRALKKSNIVPSYDKLYKVSDIKQALERAYGFTVNLSCRTKDKKAYITESRICLDLNFRPINCHRPYGNSKDRQNYWVFCFVQLDSSALSQEANSHRVNLRE
;
A
#
# COMPACT_ATOMS: atom_id res chain seq x y z
N MET A 1 39.83 1.65 15.47
CA MET A 1 40.16 0.22 15.61
C MET A 1 38.89 -0.59 15.41
N ILE A 2 38.81 -1.36 14.32
CA ILE A 2 37.68 -2.23 13.96
C ILE A 2 37.47 -3.25 15.07
N LYS A 3 36.22 -3.46 15.54
CA LYS A 3 35.88 -4.62 16.37
C LYS A 3 34.57 -5.28 15.93
N HIS A 4 34.71 -6.58 15.74
CA HIS A 4 33.75 -7.60 15.32
C HIS A 4 32.34 -7.47 15.91
N LEU A 5 31.33 -7.66 15.05
CA LEU A 5 30.00 -8.13 15.43
C LEU A 5 30.03 -9.65 15.58
N THR A 6 29.57 -10.15 16.73
CA THR A 6 29.25 -11.57 16.91
C THR A 6 27.73 -11.67 17.04
N CYS A 7 27.04 -12.26 16.05
CA CYS A 7 25.60 -12.52 16.13
C CYS A 7 25.38 -14.01 16.48
N LEU A 8 24.61 -14.28 17.54
CA LEU A 8 24.23 -15.64 17.95
C LEU A 8 22.90 -16.03 17.31
N ARG A 9 22.79 -17.29 16.87
CA ARG A 9 21.64 -17.85 16.16
C ARG A 9 20.79 -18.69 17.13
N GLU A 10 19.62 -18.20 17.51
CA GLU A 10 18.61 -19.04 18.19
C GLU A 10 17.79 -19.81 17.14
N ARG A 11 17.71 -21.14 17.29
CA ARG A 11 16.79 -22.00 16.54
C ARG A 11 15.45 -22.03 17.28
N ASN A 12 14.38 -21.56 16.63
CA ASN A 12 13.01 -21.82 17.07
C ASN A 12 12.39 -22.86 16.13
N ASP A 13 12.15 -24.07 16.66
CA ASP A 13 11.73 -25.27 15.92
C ASP A 13 10.20 -25.33 15.66
N LEU A 14 9.57 -24.24 15.21
CA LEU A 14 8.16 -24.27 14.80
C LEU A 14 7.89 -23.32 13.61
N LYS A 15 8.08 -23.81 12.38
CA LYS A 15 7.33 -23.55 11.11
C LYS A 15 8.16 -23.92 9.87
N PRO A 16 7.56 -24.44 8.79
CA PRO A 16 8.17 -24.37 7.47
C PRO A 16 7.68 -23.13 6.69
N TRP A 17 8.63 -22.48 5.99
CA TRP A 17 8.54 -21.37 5.01
C TRP A 17 8.88 -19.94 5.51
N PRO A 18 9.66 -19.16 4.73
CA PRO A 18 11.01 -18.83 5.17
C PRO A 18 11.28 -17.33 5.15
N TYR A 19 11.48 -16.70 6.31
CA TYR A 19 12.22 -15.44 6.42
C TYR A 19 12.99 -15.44 7.75
N ASN A 20 14.32 -15.55 7.65
CA ASN A 20 15.23 -15.46 8.80
C ASN A 20 15.29 -14.00 9.27
N VAL A 21 14.99 -13.75 10.54
CA VAL A 21 15.18 -12.44 11.18
C VAL A 21 16.40 -12.52 12.09
N THR A 22 17.45 -11.76 11.79
CA THR A 22 18.65 -11.65 12.65
C THR A 22 18.53 -10.38 13.49
N LYS A 23 18.49 -10.50 14.82
CA LYS A 23 18.67 -9.38 15.76
C LYS A 23 20.14 -9.33 16.18
N CYS A 24 20.79 -8.17 16.08
CA CYS A 24 22.08 -7.93 16.70
C CYS A 24 21.92 -6.75 17.69
N VAL A 25 22.47 -6.89 18.91
CA VAL A 25 22.40 -5.88 19.99
C VAL A 25 23.78 -5.24 20.15
N LEU A 26 23.82 -3.91 20.22
CA LEU A 26 25.04 -3.13 20.45
C LEU A 26 25.29 -2.99 21.96
N LEU A 27 26.42 -3.48 22.46
CA LEU A 27 26.85 -3.25 23.86
C LEU A 27 27.93 -2.16 23.88
N ILE A 28 27.61 -1.01 24.48
CA ILE A 28 28.58 0.06 24.76
C ILE A 28 29.06 -0.10 26.21
N LYS A 29 30.35 -0.39 26.42
CA LYS A 29 30.99 -0.33 27.74
C LYS A 29 31.57 1.07 27.96
N SER A 30 31.17 1.73 29.05
CA SER A 30 31.78 2.96 29.55
C SER A 30 33.10 2.65 30.27
N PHE A 31 34.17 3.38 29.95
CA PHE A 31 35.43 3.36 30.68
C PHE A 31 35.45 4.49 31.71
N HIS A 32 35.64 4.15 32.99
CA HIS A 32 36.05 5.10 34.03
C HIS A 32 37.59 5.16 34.04
N SER A 33 38.19 6.34 33.88
CA SER A 33 39.62 6.55 34.12
C SER A 33 39.84 7.05 35.55
N ALA A 34 40.63 6.28 36.31
CA ALA A 34 41.16 6.66 37.61
C ALA A 34 42.19 7.81 37.50
N GLN A 35 42.23 8.70 38.48
CA GLN A 35 43.33 9.66 38.68
C GLN A 35 44.43 9.04 39.57
N PRO A 36 45.71 9.39 39.39
CA PRO A 36 46.74 9.20 40.40
C PRO A 36 47.00 10.44 41.26
N THR A 37 47.40 10.17 42.49
CA THR A 37 47.77 11.06 43.60
C THR A 37 49.22 11.56 43.51
N ALA A 38 49.53 12.77 44.02
CA ALA A 38 50.73 13.07 44.83
C ALA A 38 50.85 14.55 45.32
N ARG A 39 50.98 14.68 46.65
CA ARG A 39 51.81 15.56 47.51
C ARG A 39 51.87 17.10 47.37
N GLN A 40 51.33 17.74 48.43
CA GLN A 40 51.91 18.75 49.36
C GLN A 40 52.76 19.93 48.84
N ALA A 41 52.27 21.16 49.11
CA ALA A 41 53.02 22.23 49.79
C ALA A 41 52.07 23.32 50.35
N LEU A 42 52.42 23.84 51.52
CA LEU A 42 51.75 24.90 52.30
C LEU A 42 51.81 26.28 51.64
N GLY A 43 50.81 27.14 51.90
CA GLY A 43 50.90 28.57 51.65
C GLY A 43 49.55 29.29 51.64
N ILE A 44 49.19 29.91 52.76
CA ILE A 44 48.00 30.76 52.93
C ILE A 44 48.18 32.05 52.11
N ASN A 45 47.23 32.43 51.25
CA ASN A 45 46.64 33.77 51.30
C ASN A 45 45.39 33.97 50.44
N ASN A 46 44.45 34.69 51.03
CA ASN A 46 43.13 35.09 50.53
C ASN A 46 43.20 35.90 49.23
N GLN A 47 42.46 35.47 48.21
CA GLN A 47 41.72 36.40 47.33
C GLN A 47 40.39 35.77 46.88
N ALA A 48 39.35 36.04 47.67
CA ALA A 48 37.97 35.92 47.23
C ALA A 48 37.69 37.07 46.24
N SER A 49 37.54 36.78 44.94
CA SER A 49 36.75 37.60 43.99
C SER A 49 36.80 37.08 42.55
N ARG A 50 36.39 35.82 42.26
CA ARG A 50 36.10 35.46 40.85
C ARG A 50 35.24 34.22 40.58
N PHE A 51 34.21 33.96 41.38
CA PHE A 51 33.33 32.80 41.17
C PHE A 51 31.83 33.12 41.30
N THR A 52 31.33 34.09 40.54
CA THR A 52 29.86 34.30 40.44
C THR A 52 29.36 34.65 39.04
N LYS A 53 30.14 34.39 37.97
CA LYS A 53 29.74 34.74 36.59
C LYS A 53 29.67 33.57 35.60
N THR A 54 29.50 32.35 36.09
CA THR A 54 29.39 31.14 35.26
C THR A 54 28.21 30.22 35.59
N LYS A 55 27.31 30.60 36.52
CA LYS A 55 26.10 29.81 36.81
C LYS A 55 24.89 30.14 35.92
N ASP A 56 24.79 31.37 35.42
CA ASP A 56 23.60 31.79 34.64
C ASP A 56 23.66 31.43 33.15
N LYS A 57 24.84 31.18 32.59
CA LYS A 57 24.97 30.74 31.19
C LYS A 57 24.71 29.24 31.01
N MET A 58 24.97 28.42 32.03
CA MET A 58 24.80 26.96 31.93
C MET A 58 23.33 26.51 31.98
N ASN A 59 22.45 27.27 32.65
CA ASN A 59 21.02 26.96 32.70
C ASN A 59 20.29 27.27 31.39
N SER A 60 20.78 28.25 30.61
CA SER A 60 20.15 28.63 29.33
C SER A 60 20.39 27.57 28.25
N TYR A 61 21.60 26.98 28.19
CA TYR A 61 21.89 25.88 27.26
C TYR A 61 21.19 24.57 27.64
N LEU A 62 20.98 24.30 28.93
CA LEU A 62 20.28 23.09 29.38
C LEU A 62 18.80 23.09 28.97
N VAL A 63 18.13 24.25 29.05
CA VAL A 63 16.73 24.41 28.62
C VAL A 63 16.61 24.30 27.09
N VAL A 64 17.56 24.88 26.33
CA VAL A 64 17.58 24.73 24.86
C VAL A 64 17.85 23.29 24.44
N PHE A 65 18.74 22.57 25.13
CA PHE A 65 18.99 21.14 24.87
C PHE A 65 17.78 20.24 25.21
N LEU A 66 17.03 20.55 26.26
CA LEU A 66 15.81 19.80 26.61
C LEU A 66 14.63 20.09 25.66
N LEU A 67 14.55 21.30 25.10
CA LEU A 67 13.57 21.65 24.05
C LEU A 67 13.92 21.02 22.69
N LEU A 68 15.20 20.77 22.40
CA LEU A 68 15.62 20.05 21.18
C LEU A 68 15.55 18.53 21.33
N ALA A 69 15.65 18.00 22.56
CA ALA A 69 15.53 16.56 22.84
C ALA A 69 14.08 16.05 22.87
N SER A 70 13.08 16.94 22.76
CA SER A 70 11.65 16.58 22.71
C SER A 70 11.07 16.51 21.30
N PHE A 71 11.90 16.64 20.26
CA PHE A 71 11.59 16.03 18.98
C PHE A 71 11.87 14.53 19.07
N ASN A 72 10.97 13.82 19.77
CA ASN A 72 10.65 12.49 19.31
C ASN A 72 10.22 12.69 17.85
N THR A 73 11.10 12.42 16.90
CA THR A 73 10.65 12.01 15.58
C THR A 73 9.78 10.79 15.86
N ILE A 74 8.48 11.03 16.02
CA ILE A 74 7.47 10.05 15.71
C ILE A 74 7.93 9.61 14.33
N HIS A 75 8.52 8.42 14.24
CA HIS A 75 8.63 7.73 12.97
C HIS A 75 7.17 7.48 12.61
N GLY A 76 6.51 8.50 12.06
CA GLY A 76 5.35 8.30 11.23
C GLY A 76 5.83 7.28 10.23
N THR A 77 5.20 6.12 10.22
CA THR A 77 5.24 5.22 9.09
C THR A 77 4.73 6.04 7.91
N GLY A 78 5.64 6.79 7.29
CA GLY A 78 5.34 7.83 6.35
C GLY A 78 4.97 7.14 5.06
N PHE A 79 3.82 7.49 4.54
CA PHE A 79 3.49 7.22 3.15
C PHE A 79 3.25 8.59 2.53
N ASP A 80 3.59 8.74 1.27
CA ASP A 80 3.54 10.01 0.55
C ASP A 80 2.41 10.02 -0.49
N HIS A 81 1.84 8.85 -0.81
CA HIS A 81 0.73 8.72 -1.74
C HIS A 81 -0.15 7.49 -1.46
N TYR A 82 -1.31 7.43 -2.09
CA TYR A 82 -2.14 6.23 -2.13
C TYR A 82 -2.04 5.57 -3.51
N VAL A 83 -2.09 4.23 -3.53
CA VAL A 83 -2.32 3.45 -4.74
C VAL A 83 -3.73 2.90 -4.67
N PHE A 84 -4.59 3.33 -5.58
CA PHE A 84 -5.91 2.73 -5.79
C PHE A 84 -5.79 1.62 -6.84
N ALA A 85 -6.08 0.39 -6.43
CA ALA A 85 -5.97 -0.80 -7.26
C ALA A 85 -7.36 -1.36 -7.58
N GLN A 86 -7.62 -1.58 -8.87
CA GLN A 86 -8.81 -2.27 -9.36
C GLN A 86 -8.41 -3.55 -10.09
N GLN A 87 -9.13 -4.63 -9.86
CA GLN A 87 -8.95 -5.92 -10.52
C GLN A 87 -10.02 -6.17 -11.58
N TRP A 88 -9.65 -6.85 -12.66
CA TRP A 88 -10.58 -7.20 -13.73
C TRP A 88 -11.27 -8.54 -13.45
N SER A 89 -12.59 -8.50 -13.21
CA SER A 89 -13.33 -9.69 -12.79
C SER A 89 -13.40 -10.78 -13.86
N GLY A 90 -13.44 -10.40 -15.13
CA GLY A 90 -13.52 -11.33 -16.26
C GLY A 90 -12.28 -12.22 -16.45
N VAL A 91 -11.16 -11.87 -15.81
CA VAL A 91 -9.90 -12.65 -15.90
C VAL A 91 -9.52 -13.30 -14.59
N PHE A 92 -10.06 -12.87 -13.45
CA PHE A 92 -9.59 -13.34 -12.14
C PHE A 92 -9.59 -14.87 -12.05
N CYS A 93 -10.69 -15.52 -12.44
CA CYS A 93 -10.84 -16.97 -12.35
C CYS A 93 -10.10 -17.72 -13.47
N GLU A 94 -9.78 -17.05 -14.58
CA GLU A 94 -8.94 -17.62 -15.63
C GLU A 94 -7.51 -17.81 -15.11
N VAL A 95 -6.97 -16.79 -14.43
CA VAL A 95 -5.55 -16.78 -14.01
C VAL A 95 -5.31 -17.23 -12.57
N ASN A 96 -6.36 -17.58 -11.81
CA ASN A 96 -6.24 -18.04 -10.42
C ASN A 96 -7.07 -19.30 -10.18
N ASP A 97 -6.40 -20.43 -9.92
CA ASP A 97 -7.06 -21.73 -9.72
C ASP A 97 -7.87 -21.82 -8.41
N TYR A 98 -7.64 -20.88 -7.48
CA TYR A 98 -8.34 -20.78 -6.20
C TYR A 98 -9.60 -19.90 -6.26
N CYS A 99 -10.06 -19.50 -7.45
CA CYS A 99 -11.29 -18.72 -7.59
C CYS A 99 -12.54 -19.52 -7.17
N LEU A 100 -13.45 -18.86 -6.45
CA LEU A 100 -14.79 -19.32 -6.15
C LEU A 100 -15.78 -18.74 -7.18
N ARG A 101 -16.15 -19.54 -8.19
CA ARG A 101 -16.98 -19.15 -9.36
C ARG A 101 -18.46 -18.82 -9.05
N LYS A 102 -18.79 -18.45 -7.80
CA LYS A 102 -20.15 -18.16 -7.34
C LYS A 102 -20.58 -16.70 -7.52
N LEU A 103 -19.73 -15.84 -8.08
CA LEU A 103 -19.96 -14.38 -8.08
C LEU A 103 -20.66 -13.90 -9.35
N THR A 104 -21.64 -13.04 -9.14
CA THR A 104 -22.52 -12.46 -10.16
C THR A 104 -21.92 -11.22 -10.84
N THR A 105 -20.85 -10.63 -10.31
CA THR A 105 -20.17 -9.45 -10.87
C THR A 105 -19.21 -9.83 -11.99
N ARG A 106 -19.80 -10.12 -13.15
CA ARG A 106 -19.06 -10.51 -14.35
C ARG A 106 -18.72 -9.27 -15.19
N ASN A 107 -17.53 -9.27 -15.78
CA ASN A 107 -17.08 -8.28 -16.76
C ASN A 107 -17.04 -6.83 -16.23
N THR A 108 -16.53 -6.61 -15.02
CA THR A 108 -16.35 -5.26 -14.47
C THR A 108 -15.01 -5.11 -13.72
N TRP A 109 -14.60 -3.86 -13.52
CA TRP A 109 -13.43 -3.49 -12.74
C TRP A 109 -13.82 -3.24 -11.29
N THR A 110 -13.55 -4.22 -10.45
CA THR A 110 -13.83 -4.15 -9.01
C THR A 110 -12.61 -3.67 -8.24
N ILE A 111 -12.83 -3.12 -7.06
CA ILE A 111 -11.78 -2.70 -6.16
C ILE A 111 -10.99 -3.92 -5.68
N HIS A 112 -9.67 -3.83 -5.75
CA HIS A 112 -8.77 -4.68 -5.00
C HIS A 112 -8.42 -3.99 -3.68
N GLY A 113 -7.95 -2.74 -3.72
CA GLY A 113 -7.74 -1.96 -2.50
C GLY A 113 -7.24 -0.54 -2.70
N LEU A 114 -7.07 0.14 -1.57
CA LEU A 114 -6.58 1.51 -1.46
C LEU A 114 -5.39 1.52 -0.50
N TRP A 115 -4.18 1.65 -1.03
CA TRP A 115 -2.98 1.32 -0.28
C TRP A 115 -2.12 2.56 -0.01
N PRO A 116 -1.97 2.98 1.25
CA PRO A 116 -0.91 3.91 1.64
C PRO A 116 0.44 3.37 1.15
N SER A 117 1.16 4.18 0.37
CA SER A 117 2.38 3.78 -0.35
C SER A 117 3.46 4.83 -0.19
N ASP A 118 4.70 4.37 -0.16
CA ASP A 118 5.91 5.17 0.01
C ASP A 118 6.76 5.08 -1.27
N SER A 119 7.12 6.23 -1.84
CA SER A 119 7.95 6.30 -3.05
C SER A 119 9.42 5.97 -2.80
N ASP A 120 9.91 6.18 -1.57
CA ASP A 120 11.33 6.07 -1.22
C ASP A 120 11.63 4.78 -0.44
N GLY A 121 10.66 4.31 0.35
CA GLY A 121 10.78 3.14 1.21
C GLY A 121 9.74 2.03 0.98
N PRO A 122 9.71 1.03 1.88
CA PRO A 122 8.65 0.02 1.88
C PRO A 122 7.33 0.67 2.29
N SER A 123 6.27 0.38 1.52
CA SER A 123 4.92 0.86 1.86
C SER A 123 4.44 0.30 3.20
N PRO A 124 3.81 1.12 4.06
CA PRO A 124 3.41 0.70 5.40
C PRO A 124 2.30 -0.34 5.33
N GLN A 125 2.46 -1.39 6.14
CA GLN A 125 1.52 -2.49 6.23
C GLN A 125 1.37 -2.92 7.68
N PHE A 126 0.17 -3.40 8.05
CA PHE A 126 -0.13 -3.92 9.39
C PHE A 126 0.25 -2.95 10.52
N CYS A 127 -0.05 -1.66 10.35
CA CYS A 127 0.33 -0.62 11.28
C CYS A 127 -0.15 -0.93 12.71
N PRO A 128 0.70 -0.71 13.75
CA PRO A 128 0.44 -1.14 15.13
C PRO A 128 -0.53 -0.18 15.84
N ARG A 129 -1.74 -0.04 15.31
CA ARG A 129 -2.80 0.81 15.84
C ARG A 129 -3.99 -0.03 16.27
N GLU A 130 -4.55 0.32 17.43
CA GLU A 130 -5.78 -0.27 17.98
C GLU A 130 -7.01 0.21 17.21
N ALA A 131 -7.18 -0.32 16.01
CA ALA A 131 -8.34 -0.11 15.17
C ALA A 131 -8.79 -1.43 14.53
N PRO A 132 -9.31 -2.40 15.30
CA PRO A 132 -9.85 -3.63 14.74
C PRO A 132 -10.93 -3.31 13.71
N PHE A 133 -11.06 -4.18 12.70
CA PHE A 133 -12.14 -4.12 11.73
C PHE A 133 -13.48 -4.28 12.45
N ASP A 134 -14.40 -3.35 12.23
CA ASP A 134 -15.75 -3.39 12.77
C ASP A 134 -16.78 -3.22 11.66
N PHE A 135 -17.37 -4.35 11.26
CA PHE A 135 -18.36 -4.40 10.19
C PHE A 135 -19.54 -3.44 10.41
N ASN A 136 -19.92 -3.13 11.65
CA ASN A 136 -21.02 -2.20 11.93
C ASN A 136 -20.74 -0.79 11.38
N LYS A 137 -19.48 -0.37 11.32
CA LYS A 137 -19.08 0.94 10.77
C LYS A 137 -19.30 1.05 9.27
N ILE A 138 -19.40 -0.08 8.57
CA ILE A 138 -19.57 -0.14 7.11
C ILE A 138 -20.86 -0.84 6.67
N LYS A 139 -21.71 -1.24 7.62
CA LYS A 139 -22.94 -2.00 7.35
C LYS A 139 -23.86 -1.30 6.35
N SER A 140 -23.98 0.02 6.43
CA SER A 140 -24.78 0.82 5.49
C SER A 140 -24.25 0.78 4.04
N MET A 141 -22.98 0.40 3.83
CA MET A 141 -22.33 0.31 2.52
C MET A 141 -22.20 -1.14 2.03
N GLU A 142 -22.71 -2.14 2.76
CA GLU A 142 -22.53 -3.57 2.44
C GLU A 142 -22.94 -3.93 1.02
N SER A 143 -24.08 -3.44 0.54
CA SER A 143 -24.55 -3.71 -0.82
C SER A 143 -23.57 -3.17 -1.88
N GLN A 144 -23.12 -1.91 -1.73
CA GLN A 144 -22.14 -1.31 -2.64
C GLN A 144 -20.79 -2.00 -2.57
N LEU A 145 -20.35 -2.43 -1.38
CA LEU A 145 -19.09 -3.16 -1.23
C LEU A 145 -19.15 -4.56 -1.83
N ASN A 146 -20.29 -5.25 -1.75
CA ASN A 146 -20.45 -6.55 -2.42
C ASN A 146 -20.44 -6.41 -3.95
N GLU A 147 -20.98 -5.32 -4.48
CA GLU A 147 -20.97 -5.04 -5.92
C GLU A 147 -19.58 -4.62 -6.41
N LYS A 148 -18.95 -3.66 -5.72
CA LYS A 148 -17.76 -2.95 -6.21
C LYS A 148 -16.47 -3.43 -5.60
N TRP A 149 -16.49 -4.11 -4.46
CA TRP A 149 -15.32 -4.69 -3.79
C TRP A 149 -15.52 -6.16 -3.39
N PRO A 150 -16.07 -7.04 -4.27
CA PRO A 150 -16.20 -8.45 -3.93
C PRO A 150 -14.84 -9.12 -3.74
N SER A 151 -14.83 -10.21 -2.99
CA SER A 151 -13.74 -11.19 -3.04
C SER A 151 -14.09 -12.30 -4.02
N TYR A 152 -13.12 -12.72 -4.84
CA TYR A 152 -13.27 -13.83 -5.79
C TYR A 152 -12.79 -15.19 -5.27
N SER A 153 -12.25 -15.24 -4.05
CA SER A 153 -11.64 -16.45 -3.48
C SER A 153 -12.07 -16.74 -2.04
N SER A 154 -12.87 -15.87 -1.44
CA SER A 154 -13.33 -15.98 -0.06
C SER A 154 -14.64 -15.19 0.11
N PRO A 155 -15.29 -15.25 1.28
CA PRO A 155 -16.33 -14.28 1.61
C PRO A 155 -15.77 -12.85 1.55
N SER A 156 -16.54 -11.90 0.97
CA SER A 156 -16.10 -10.50 0.79
C SER A 156 -15.76 -9.81 2.13
N LYS A 157 -16.49 -10.12 3.21
CA LYS A 157 -16.23 -9.57 4.55
C LYS A 157 -14.82 -9.88 5.07
N GLU A 158 -14.32 -11.09 4.82
CA GLU A 158 -12.95 -11.46 5.22
C GLU A 158 -11.90 -10.73 4.38
N PHE A 159 -12.21 -10.46 3.11
CA PHE A 159 -11.33 -9.67 2.25
C PHE A 159 -11.29 -8.20 2.68
N TRP A 160 -12.43 -7.57 2.99
CA TRP A 160 -12.47 -6.21 3.54
C TRP A 160 -11.72 -6.11 4.86
N LYS A 161 -11.89 -7.10 5.74
CA LYS A 161 -11.13 -7.20 6.99
C LYS A 161 -9.62 -7.29 6.76
N HIS A 162 -9.19 -8.07 5.76
CA HIS A 162 -7.78 -8.15 5.37
C HIS A 162 -7.25 -6.80 4.89
N GLU A 163 -7.94 -6.17 3.94
CA GLU A 163 -7.56 -4.87 3.38
C GLU A 163 -7.52 -3.77 4.44
N TRP A 164 -8.49 -3.74 5.36
CA TRP A 164 -8.46 -2.84 6.50
C TRP A 164 -7.25 -3.11 7.40
N LYS A 165 -7.05 -4.36 7.82
CA LYS A 165 -5.97 -4.74 8.74
C LYS A 165 -4.58 -4.44 8.17
N LYS A 166 -4.39 -4.72 6.89
CA LYS A 166 -3.10 -4.59 6.22
C LYS A 166 -2.83 -3.17 5.75
N HIS A 167 -3.83 -2.49 5.18
CA HIS A 167 -3.64 -1.19 4.51
C HIS A 167 -4.46 -0.07 5.17
N GLY A 168 -5.74 -0.28 5.43
CA GLY A 168 -6.63 0.76 5.96
C GLY A 168 -6.17 1.37 7.29
N LYS A 169 -5.70 0.56 8.25
CA LYS A 169 -5.15 1.05 9.53
C LYS A 169 -3.91 1.93 9.38
N CYS A 170 -3.21 1.84 8.25
CA CYS A 170 -2.05 2.66 7.93
C CYS A 170 -2.43 4.01 7.29
N ALA A 171 -3.69 4.18 6.87
CA ALA A 171 -4.16 5.39 6.21
C ALA A 171 -4.38 6.51 7.24
N ALA A 172 -3.33 7.28 7.52
CA ALA A 172 -3.38 8.46 8.37
C ALA A 172 -3.30 9.75 7.54
N ARG A 173 -4.01 10.80 7.95
CA ARG A 173 -3.85 12.16 7.43
C ARG A 173 -3.45 13.07 8.57
N GLN A 174 -2.36 13.84 8.36
CA GLN A 174 -1.91 14.84 9.34
C GLN A 174 -1.69 14.27 10.76
N GLY A 175 -1.30 12.99 10.86
CA GLY A 175 -1.08 12.30 12.13
C GLY A 175 -2.32 11.57 12.69
N GLU A 176 -3.51 11.83 12.15
CA GLU A 176 -4.76 11.21 12.57
C GLU A 176 -5.16 10.03 11.67
N MET A 177 -5.72 8.98 12.26
CA MET A 177 -6.22 7.83 11.50
C MET A 177 -7.49 8.19 10.75
N ILE A 178 -7.59 7.80 9.48
CA ILE A 178 -8.86 7.89 8.76
C ILE A 178 -9.84 6.86 9.36
N PRO A 179 -11.09 7.27 9.70
CA PRO A 179 -12.10 6.32 10.15
C PRO A 179 -12.35 5.19 9.14
N GLU A 180 -12.64 3.98 9.62
CA GLU A 180 -12.89 2.80 8.79
C GLU A 180 -13.95 3.06 7.70
N SER A 181 -15.08 3.66 8.08
CA SER A 181 -16.15 4.03 7.15
C SER A 181 -15.68 4.98 6.07
N THR A 182 -14.85 5.98 6.42
CA THR A 182 -14.27 6.94 5.47
C THR A 182 -13.30 6.27 4.49
N TYR A 183 -12.48 5.32 4.95
CA TYR A 183 -11.58 4.55 4.09
C TYR A 183 -12.35 3.77 3.01
N PHE A 184 -13.36 2.99 3.42
CA PHE A 184 -14.17 2.21 2.48
C PHE A 184 -15.01 3.10 1.56
N LYS A 185 -15.61 4.18 2.09
CA LYS A 185 -16.36 5.15 1.29
C LYS A 185 -15.48 5.79 0.23
N LYS A 186 -14.24 6.17 0.58
CA LYS A 186 -13.29 6.77 -0.36
C LYS A 186 -12.94 5.80 -1.49
N ALA A 187 -12.68 4.53 -1.20
CA ALA A 187 -12.42 3.54 -2.23
C ALA A 187 -13.61 3.34 -3.19
N LEU A 188 -14.84 3.34 -2.66
CA LEU A 188 -16.07 3.31 -3.48
C LEU A 188 -16.19 4.54 -4.39
N ASP A 189 -15.89 5.72 -3.87
CA ASP A 189 -15.92 6.97 -4.65
C ASP A 189 -14.87 6.95 -5.78
N LEU A 190 -13.66 6.47 -5.48
CA LEU A 190 -12.60 6.32 -6.47
C LEU A 190 -12.98 5.30 -7.56
N ASN A 191 -13.66 4.20 -7.21
CA ASN A 191 -14.15 3.23 -8.19
C ASN A 191 -15.20 3.85 -9.13
N ASN A 192 -16.08 4.70 -8.62
CA ASN A 192 -17.05 5.43 -9.45
C ASN A 192 -16.35 6.47 -10.35
N GLN A 193 -15.32 7.13 -9.84
CA GLN A 193 -14.56 8.14 -10.56
C GLN A 193 -13.74 7.52 -11.70
N PHE A 194 -13.13 6.36 -11.46
CA PHE A 194 -12.25 5.67 -12.40
C PHE A 194 -12.94 4.42 -12.99
N ASP A 195 -13.97 4.66 -13.79
CA ASP A 195 -14.65 3.64 -14.60
C ASP A 195 -13.77 3.21 -15.80
N ILE A 196 -12.81 2.32 -15.54
CA ILE A 196 -11.87 1.79 -16.53
C ILE A 196 -12.61 1.14 -17.70
N PHE A 197 -13.72 0.44 -17.45
CA PHE A 197 -14.49 -0.21 -18.52
C PHE A 197 -15.05 0.81 -19.50
N ARG A 198 -15.71 1.86 -18.99
CA ARG A 198 -16.27 2.93 -19.83
C ARG A 198 -15.19 3.70 -20.57
N ALA A 199 -14.05 3.97 -19.93
CA ALA A 199 -12.91 4.63 -20.56
C ALA A 199 -12.38 3.84 -21.76
N LEU A 200 -12.19 2.52 -21.61
CA LEU A 200 -11.74 1.65 -22.70
C LEU A 200 -12.79 1.51 -23.81
N LYS A 201 -14.07 1.35 -23.43
CA LYS A 201 -15.18 1.25 -24.38
C LYS A 201 -15.27 2.45 -25.32
N LYS A 202 -15.02 3.68 -24.83
CA LYS A 202 -14.97 4.89 -25.67
C LYS A 202 -13.89 4.84 -26.76
N SER A 203 -12.86 4.02 -26.57
CA SER A 203 -11.79 3.79 -27.56
C SER A 203 -11.98 2.50 -28.36
N ASN A 204 -13.19 1.92 -28.36
CA ASN A 204 -13.51 0.63 -28.99
C ASN A 204 -12.65 -0.54 -28.48
N ILE A 205 -12.16 -0.43 -27.25
CA ILE A 205 -11.48 -1.51 -26.53
C ILE A 205 -12.50 -2.13 -25.60
N VAL A 206 -13.07 -3.24 -26.05
CA VAL A 206 -14.06 -4.02 -25.30
C VAL A 206 -13.52 -5.42 -25.03
N PRO A 207 -13.97 -6.07 -23.95
CA PRO A 207 -13.71 -7.49 -23.73
C PRO A 207 -14.02 -8.35 -24.96
N SER A 208 -13.11 -9.25 -25.32
CA SER A 208 -13.19 -10.16 -26.45
C SER A 208 -12.33 -11.41 -26.21
N TYR A 209 -12.83 -12.56 -26.69
CA TYR A 209 -12.09 -13.82 -26.74
C TYR A 209 -11.13 -13.91 -27.92
N ASP A 210 -11.49 -13.26 -29.03
CA ASP A 210 -10.82 -13.45 -30.33
C ASP A 210 -9.97 -12.23 -30.71
N LYS A 211 -10.31 -11.05 -30.18
CA LYS A 211 -9.61 -9.81 -30.48
C LYS A 211 -8.53 -9.50 -29.45
N LEU A 212 -7.36 -9.19 -29.99
CA LEU A 212 -6.20 -8.78 -29.23
C LEU A 212 -5.98 -7.28 -29.24
N TYR A 213 -5.49 -6.76 -28.10
CA TYR A 213 -5.12 -5.36 -27.94
C TYR A 213 -3.68 -5.25 -27.47
N LYS A 214 -2.95 -4.26 -27.99
CA LYS A 214 -1.62 -3.92 -27.47
C LYS A 214 -1.80 -3.17 -26.16
N VAL A 215 -0.94 -3.46 -25.18
CA VAL A 215 -0.92 -2.73 -23.90
C VAL A 215 -0.73 -1.23 -24.11
N SER A 216 0.06 -0.82 -25.11
CA SER A 216 0.24 0.58 -25.50
C SER A 216 -1.07 1.27 -25.87
N ASP A 217 -1.96 0.58 -26.58
CA ASP A 217 -3.21 1.17 -27.08
C ASP A 217 -4.19 1.35 -25.92
N ILE A 218 -4.17 0.40 -24.97
CA ILE A 218 -4.95 0.45 -23.74
C ILE A 218 -4.45 1.57 -22.83
N LYS A 219 -3.13 1.68 -22.63
CA LYS A 219 -2.53 2.79 -21.86
C LYS A 219 -2.90 4.14 -22.47
N GLN A 220 -2.74 4.31 -23.78
CA GLN A 220 -3.11 5.54 -24.49
C GLN A 220 -4.61 5.85 -24.42
N ALA A 221 -5.48 4.84 -24.45
CA ALA A 221 -6.92 5.04 -24.27
C ALA A 221 -7.25 5.56 -22.87
N LEU A 222 -6.63 4.99 -21.83
CA LEU A 222 -6.82 5.43 -20.45
C LEU A 222 -6.20 6.81 -20.19
N GLU A 223 -5.02 7.08 -20.73
CA GLU A 223 -4.38 8.40 -20.66
C GLU A 223 -5.23 9.48 -21.33
N ARG A 224 -5.80 9.21 -22.51
CA ARG A 224 -6.75 10.13 -23.16
C ARG A 224 -8.02 10.34 -22.35
N ALA A 225 -8.50 9.31 -21.64
CA ALA A 225 -9.73 9.39 -20.86
C ALA A 225 -9.55 10.19 -19.55
N TYR A 226 -8.38 10.08 -18.92
CA TYR A 226 -8.16 10.60 -17.57
C TYR A 226 -7.14 11.74 -17.45
N GLY A 227 -6.30 11.94 -18.47
CA GLY A 227 -5.24 12.96 -18.46
C GLY A 227 -4.00 12.58 -17.65
N PHE A 228 -3.88 11.33 -17.20
CA PHE A 228 -2.71 10.80 -16.48
C PHE A 228 -2.48 9.32 -16.80
N THR A 229 -1.28 8.82 -16.49
CA THR A 229 -0.91 7.42 -16.76
C THR A 229 -1.56 6.45 -15.77
N VAL A 230 -2.36 5.52 -16.30
CA VAL A 230 -2.86 4.36 -15.53
C VAL A 230 -1.88 3.21 -15.65
N ASN A 231 -1.44 2.68 -14.50
CA ASN A 231 -0.53 1.54 -14.47
C ASN A 231 -1.31 0.24 -14.62
N LEU A 232 -0.82 -0.69 -15.44
CA LEU A 232 -1.48 -1.96 -15.71
C LEU A 232 -0.58 -3.12 -15.31
N SER A 233 -1.20 -4.14 -14.72
CA SER A 233 -0.60 -5.45 -14.46
C SER A 233 -1.22 -6.49 -15.39
N CYS A 234 -0.37 -7.34 -15.97
CA CYS A 234 -0.79 -8.49 -16.74
C CYS A 234 -0.19 -9.78 -16.17
N ARG A 235 -0.94 -10.89 -16.31
CA ARG A 235 -0.46 -12.24 -16.00
C ARG A 235 -0.54 -13.14 -17.22
N THR A 236 0.37 -14.09 -17.34
CA THR A 236 0.37 -15.08 -18.41
C THR A 236 -0.08 -16.44 -17.87
N LYS A 237 -1.05 -17.07 -18.54
CA LYS A 237 -1.47 -18.46 -18.31
C LYS A 237 -1.77 -19.10 -19.66
N ASP A 238 -1.34 -20.34 -19.86
CA ASP A 238 -1.57 -21.11 -21.10
C ASP A 238 -1.17 -20.35 -22.38
N LYS A 239 0.00 -19.70 -22.34
CA LYS A 239 0.56 -18.86 -23.42
C LYS A 239 -0.29 -17.63 -23.81
N LYS A 240 -1.35 -17.32 -23.06
CA LYS A 240 -2.16 -16.11 -23.19
C LYS A 240 -1.82 -15.13 -22.08
N ALA A 241 -1.74 -13.83 -22.38
CA ALA A 241 -1.51 -12.79 -21.39
C ALA A 241 -2.80 -11.99 -21.13
N TYR A 242 -3.16 -11.78 -19.88
CA TYR A 242 -4.41 -11.15 -19.50
C TYR A 242 -4.16 -9.92 -18.65
N ILE A 243 -4.96 -8.87 -18.85
CA ILE A 243 -4.95 -7.74 -17.91
C ILE A 243 -5.66 -8.17 -16.65
N THR A 244 -4.98 -8.04 -15.52
CA THR A 244 -5.52 -8.47 -14.23
C THR A 244 -5.84 -7.30 -13.32
N GLU A 245 -5.09 -6.20 -13.42
CA GLU A 245 -5.18 -5.09 -12.48
C GLU A 245 -4.82 -3.75 -13.13
N SER A 246 -5.47 -2.70 -12.67
CA SER A 246 -5.10 -1.32 -12.93
C SER A 246 -4.78 -0.63 -11.60
N ARG A 247 -3.80 0.29 -11.64
CA ARG A 247 -3.31 1.03 -10.47
C ARG A 247 -3.19 2.50 -10.80
N ILE A 248 -3.80 3.32 -9.96
CA ILE A 248 -3.80 4.77 -10.05
C ILE A 248 -3.16 5.32 -8.77
N CYS A 249 -2.14 6.16 -8.92
CA CYS A 249 -1.54 6.84 -7.78
C CYS A 249 -2.29 8.14 -7.49
N LEU A 250 -2.44 8.43 -6.21
CA LEU A 250 -3.17 9.58 -5.72
C LEU A 250 -2.36 10.28 -4.64
N ASP A 251 -2.33 11.60 -4.62
CA ASP A 251 -1.73 12.35 -3.52
C ASP A 251 -2.52 12.14 -2.20
N LEU A 252 -2.03 12.72 -1.10
CA LEU A 252 -2.69 12.64 0.22
C LEU A 252 -4.08 13.33 0.29
N ASN A 253 -4.49 13.99 -0.79
CA ASN A 253 -5.81 14.59 -0.98
C ASN A 253 -6.67 13.83 -2.00
N PHE A 254 -6.22 12.63 -2.41
CA PHE A 254 -6.89 11.77 -3.39
C PHE A 254 -6.96 12.36 -4.81
N ARG A 255 -6.06 13.27 -5.17
CA ARG A 255 -5.94 13.77 -6.54
C ARG A 255 -4.98 12.88 -7.35
N PRO A 256 -5.29 12.56 -8.62
CA PRO A 256 -4.40 11.76 -9.46
C PRO A 256 -3.01 12.36 -9.58
N ILE A 257 -2.01 11.51 -9.43
CA ILE A 257 -0.60 11.82 -9.69
C ILE A 257 0.01 10.71 -10.52
N ASN A 258 1.08 11.02 -11.26
CA ASN A 258 1.89 9.98 -11.87
C ASN A 258 2.61 9.20 -10.78
N CYS A 259 2.54 7.86 -10.86
CA CYS A 259 3.23 7.01 -9.91
C CYS A 259 4.75 7.19 -10.02
N HIS A 260 5.42 7.47 -8.90
CA HIS A 260 6.87 7.66 -8.86
C HIS A 260 7.62 6.41 -9.34
N ARG A 261 7.15 5.24 -8.91
CA ARG A 261 7.61 3.93 -9.39
C ARG A 261 6.54 3.30 -10.27
N PRO A 262 6.93 2.53 -11.31
CA PRO A 262 5.94 1.67 -11.96
C PRO A 262 5.31 0.74 -10.96
N TYR A 263 4.00 0.60 -11.03
CA TYR A 263 3.33 -0.52 -10.40
C TYR A 263 2.94 -1.55 -11.46
N GLY A 264 3.30 -2.81 -11.23
CA GLY A 264 3.06 -3.92 -12.16
C GLY A 264 4.24 -4.20 -13.10
N ASN A 265 4.22 -5.39 -13.70
CA ASN A 265 5.34 -5.92 -14.52
C ASN A 265 5.36 -5.36 -15.96
N SER A 266 4.71 -4.23 -16.22
CA SER A 266 4.58 -3.67 -17.58
C SER A 266 5.70 -2.71 -17.98
N LYS A 267 6.70 -2.44 -17.11
CA LYS A 267 7.88 -1.62 -17.48
C LYS A 267 9.02 -2.40 -18.13
N ASP A 268 9.18 -3.70 -17.89
CA ASP A 268 10.24 -4.52 -18.53
C ASP A 268 9.92 -4.97 -19.96
N ARG A 269 8.80 -4.51 -20.55
CA ARG A 269 8.31 -5.03 -21.84
C ARG A 269 7.75 -3.94 -22.76
N GLN A 270 8.45 -2.81 -22.90
CA GLN A 270 8.13 -1.84 -23.95
C GLN A 270 8.39 -2.39 -25.36
N ASN A 271 9.31 -3.37 -25.50
CA ASN A 271 9.68 -3.99 -26.78
C ASN A 271 9.34 -5.49 -26.90
N TYR A 272 8.56 -6.05 -25.97
CA TYR A 272 8.01 -7.41 -26.11
C TYR A 272 6.52 -7.32 -26.37
N TRP A 273 6.06 -8.03 -27.39
CA TRP A 273 4.65 -8.22 -27.70
C TRP A 273 3.93 -8.96 -26.56
N VAL A 274 3.60 -8.25 -25.49
CA VAL A 274 2.69 -8.76 -24.46
C VAL A 274 1.29 -8.35 -24.88
N PHE A 275 0.63 -9.26 -25.57
CA PHE A 275 -0.77 -9.14 -25.92
C PHE A 275 -1.61 -9.33 -24.66
N CYS A 276 -2.07 -8.25 -24.02
CA CYS A 276 -2.98 -8.41 -22.89
C CYS A 276 -4.43 -8.45 -23.39
N PHE A 277 -5.01 -9.66 -23.39
CA PHE A 277 -6.42 -9.92 -23.69
C PHE A 277 -7.31 -9.33 -22.60
N VAL A 278 -8.51 -8.94 -23.01
CA VAL A 278 -9.62 -8.64 -22.11
C VAL A 278 -10.65 -9.75 -22.33
N GLN A 279 -10.66 -10.79 -21.50
CA GLN A 279 -11.57 -11.92 -21.69
C GLN A 279 -12.96 -11.61 -21.07
N LEU A 280 -14.03 -11.97 -21.80
CA LEU A 280 -15.39 -12.11 -21.25
C LEU A 280 -15.55 -13.49 -20.62
N ASP A 281 -16.63 -13.76 -19.91
CA ASP A 281 -17.07 -15.13 -19.60
C ASP A 281 -18.00 -15.64 -20.71
N SER A 282 -17.70 -16.81 -21.30
CA SER A 282 -18.43 -17.42 -22.41
C SER A 282 -19.82 -17.90 -22.00
N SER A 283 -20.04 -18.09 -20.69
CA SER A 283 -21.37 -18.39 -20.15
C SER A 283 -22.27 -17.14 -20.02
N ALA A 284 -21.78 -15.94 -20.30
CA ALA A 284 -22.59 -14.72 -20.37
C ALA A 284 -23.30 -14.55 -21.73
N LEU A 285 -22.76 -15.12 -22.81
CA LEU A 285 -23.39 -15.09 -24.14
C LEU A 285 -24.73 -15.86 -24.17
N SER A 286 -24.93 -16.83 -23.28
CA SER A 286 -26.20 -17.57 -23.21
C SER A 286 -27.29 -16.85 -22.40
N GLN A 287 -26.94 -15.89 -21.54
CA GLN A 287 -27.92 -15.15 -20.72
C GLN A 287 -28.43 -13.89 -21.42
N GLU A 288 -27.57 -13.14 -22.11
CA GLU A 288 -28.01 -12.00 -22.93
C GLU A 288 -28.77 -12.44 -24.20
N ALA A 289 -28.36 -13.55 -24.83
CA ALA A 289 -29.09 -14.11 -25.98
C ALA A 289 -30.48 -14.65 -25.62
N ASN A 290 -30.70 -15.08 -24.37
CA ASN A 290 -32.01 -15.52 -23.91
C ASN A 290 -32.94 -14.36 -23.53
N SER A 291 -32.42 -13.23 -23.02
CA SER A 291 -33.24 -12.05 -22.74
C SER A 291 -33.79 -11.40 -24.01
N HIS A 292 -33.05 -11.45 -25.14
CA HIS A 292 -33.54 -10.93 -26.42
C HIS A 292 -34.43 -11.90 -27.22
N ARG A 293 -34.49 -13.20 -26.86
CA ARG A 293 -35.43 -14.15 -27.48
C ARG A 293 -36.83 -14.14 -26.87
N VAL A 294 -36.96 -13.67 -25.63
CA VAL A 294 -38.26 -13.59 -24.94
C VAL A 294 -39.09 -12.38 -25.44
N ASN A 295 -38.45 -11.28 -25.83
CA ASN A 295 -39.14 -10.07 -26.31
C ASN A 295 -39.48 -10.04 -27.82
N LEU A 296 -39.28 -11.15 -28.55
CA LEU A 296 -39.69 -11.28 -29.96
C LEU A 296 -40.79 -12.35 -30.16
N ARG A 297 -41.42 -12.78 -29.05
CA ARG A 297 -42.57 -13.67 -29.04
C ARG A 297 -43.65 -13.13 -28.09
N GLU A 298 -44.07 -11.90 -28.32
CA GLU A 298 -45.39 -11.37 -27.91
C GLU A 298 -45.93 -10.50 -29.05
#